data_AF-A0A7X0UBU3-F1
#
_entry.id   AF-A0A7X0UBU3-F1
#
_cell.length_a   1.000
_cell.length_b   1.000
_cell.length_c   1.000
_cell.angle_alpha   90.00
_cell.angle_beta   90.00
_cell.angle_gamma   90.00
#
_symmetry.space_group_name_H-M   'P 1'
#
loop_
_entity.id
_entity.type
_entity.pdbx_description
1 polymer ?
#
loop_
_entity_poly.entity_id
_entity_poly.type
_entity_poly.pdbx_seq_one_letter_code
_entity_poly.pdbx_strand_id
1 'polypeptide(L)'
;MAWALFDRDRLAHALGPWRALATIGAGALAFVLGWLWIIVLDTARTLRFTSASEALVYGPGLALFLASLLLWVWSIWQLFRDHVHGDHRLAAQRYRNRSAPRR
;
A
#
# COMPACT_ATOMS: atom_id res chain seq x y z
N MET A 1 -10.64 12.36 -2.27
CA MET A 1 -10.62 11.58 -3.53
C MET A 1 -9.79 10.28 -3.47
N ALA A 2 -8.80 10.12 -2.58
CA ALA A 2 -7.99 8.90 -2.50
C ALA A 2 -8.72 7.63 -2.01
N TRP A 3 -9.82 7.77 -1.26
CA TRP A 3 -10.60 6.63 -0.74
C TRP A 3 -11.32 5.81 -1.81
N ALA A 4 -11.54 6.37 -3.00
CA ALA A 4 -12.19 5.67 -4.11
C ALA A 4 -11.26 4.65 -4.81
N LEU A 5 -9.94 4.78 -4.64
CA LEU A 5 -8.94 3.87 -5.24
C LEU A 5 -8.75 2.59 -4.42
N PHE A 6 -9.04 2.63 -3.11
CA PHE A 6 -8.94 1.47 -2.20
C PHE A 6 -10.31 0.98 -1.73
N ASP A 7 -11.35 1.11 -2.55
CA ASP A 7 -12.64 0.51 -2.21
C ASP A 7 -12.49 -1.02 -2.22
N ARG A 8 -12.32 -1.57 -1.02
CA ARG A 8 -11.93 -2.95 -0.75
C ARG A 8 -12.98 -3.95 -1.25
N ASP A 9 -14.24 -3.53 -1.29
CA ASP A 9 -15.36 -4.30 -1.79
C ASP A 9 -15.38 -4.30 -3.33
N ARG A 10 -15.02 -3.16 -3.97
CA ARG A 10 -14.83 -3.07 -5.42
C ARG A 10 -13.63 -3.88 -5.91
N LEU A 11 -12.49 -3.80 -5.21
CA LEU A 11 -11.29 -4.60 -5.51
C LEU A 11 -11.55 -6.10 -5.33
N ALA A 12 -12.33 -6.49 -4.32
CA ALA A 12 -12.75 -7.88 -4.16
C ALA A 12 -13.67 -8.35 -5.29
N HIS A 13 -14.53 -7.46 -5.81
CA HIS A 13 -15.38 -7.79 -6.93
C HIS A 13 -14.59 -7.96 -8.24
N ALA A 14 -13.60 -7.08 -8.48
CA ALA A 14 -12.80 -7.08 -9.71
C ALA A 14 -11.65 -8.11 -9.72
N LEU A 15 -10.96 -8.28 -8.59
CA LEU A 15 -9.75 -9.12 -8.47
C LEU A 15 -9.99 -10.39 -7.63
N GLY A 16 -11.12 -10.51 -6.94
CA GLY A 16 -11.43 -11.68 -6.12
C GLY A 16 -10.40 -11.86 -4.98
N PRO A 17 -9.83 -13.08 -4.82
CA PRO A 17 -8.85 -13.37 -3.78
C PRO A 17 -7.51 -12.66 -4.01
N TRP A 18 -7.28 -12.15 -5.21
CA TRP A 18 -6.04 -11.49 -5.62
C TRP A 18 -6.00 -10.00 -5.27
N ARG A 19 -7.00 -9.46 -4.56
CA ARG A 19 -7.01 -8.05 -4.15
C ARG A 19 -5.79 -7.61 -3.33
N ALA A 20 -5.14 -8.55 -2.66
CA ALA A 20 -3.90 -8.31 -1.94
C ALA A 20 -2.74 -7.89 -2.86
N LEU A 21 -2.79 -8.16 -4.18
CA LEU A 21 -1.80 -7.64 -5.13
C LEU A 21 -1.80 -6.10 -5.17
N ALA A 22 -2.94 -5.45 -4.93
CA ALA A 22 -3.00 -3.99 -4.88
C ALA A 22 -2.22 -3.44 -3.68
N THR A 23 -2.33 -4.10 -2.51
CA THR A 23 -1.59 -3.69 -1.31
C THR A 23 -0.13 -4.10 -1.37
N ILE A 24 0.21 -5.23 -2.02
CA ILE A 24 1.59 -5.63 -2.32
C ILE A 24 2.25 -4.60 -3.23
N GLY A 25 1.57 -4.21 -4.32
CA GLY A 25 2.07 -3.19 -5.25
C GLY A 25 2.29 -1.84 -4.56
N ALA A 26 1.36 -1.42 -3.70
CA ALA A 26 1.52 -0.21 -2.91
C ALA A 26 2.71 -0.30 -1.93
N GLY A 27 2.89 -1.45 -1.27
CA GLY A 27 4.02 -1.71 -0.38
C GLY A 27 5.36 -1.66 -1.12
N ALA A 28 5.44 -2.31 -2.29
CA ALA A 28 6.62 -2.29 -3.15
C ALA A 28 6.94 -0.87 -3.65
N LEU A 29 5.93 -0.11 -4.06
CA LEU A 29 6.11 1.28 -4.48
C LEU A 29 6.62 2.15 -3.34
N ALA A 30 6.05 2.04 -2.13
CA ALA A 30 6.51 2.77 -0.96
C ALA A 30 7.97 2.43 -0.60
N PHE A 31 8.36 1.16 -0.73
CA PHE A 31 9.74 0.72 -0.54
C PHE A 31 10.69 1.37 -1.56
N VAL A 32 10.35 1.30 -2.85
CA VAL A 32 11.17 1.88 -3.92
C VAL A 32 11.31 3.38 -3.75
N LEU A 33 10.23 4.09 -3.39
CA LEU A 33 10.29 5.53 -3.13
C LEU A 33 11.15 5.86 -1.91
N GLY A 34 11.03 5.10 -0.82
CA GLY A 34 11.89 5.25 0.36
C GLY A 34 13.36 5.00 0.03
N TRP A 35 13.64 4.00 -0.80
CA TRP A 35 14.99 3.68 -1.27
C TRP A 35 15.58 4.78 -2.17
N LEU A 36 14.82 5.25 -3.16
CA LEU A 36 15.23 6.34 -4.03
C LEU A 36 15.49 7.63 -3.25
N TRP A 37 14.67 7.91 -2.23
CA TRP A 37 14.88 9.03 -1.32
C TRP A 37 16.26 8.96 -0.64
N ILE A 38 16.64 7.78 -0.12
CA ILE A 38 17.95 7.58 0.49
C ILE A 38 19.07 7.80 -0.55
N ILE A 39 18.97 7.22 -1.75
CA ILE A 39 19.99 7.39 -2.81
C ILE A 39 20.19 8.86 -3.17
N VAL A 40 19.09 9.59 -3.40
CA VAL A 40 19.15 11.00 -3.78
C VAL A 40 19.84 11.83 -2.69
N LEU A 41 19.54 11.53 -1.42
CA LEU A 41 20.14 12.23 -0.29
C LEU A 41 21.61 11.89 -0.09
N ASP A 42 21.98 10.63 -0.24
CA ASP A 42 23.37 10.20 -0.13
C ASP A 42 24.24 10.82 -1.23
N THR A 43 23.67 10.93 -2.44
CA THR A 43 24.27 11.64 -3.56
C THR A 43 24.41 13.14 -3.25
N ALA A 44 23.36 13.79 -2.73
CA ALA A 44 23.39 15.20 -2.37
C ALA A 44 24.39 15.52 -1.25
N ARG A 45 24.54 14.63 -0.25
CA ARG A 45 25.55 14.74 0.81
C ARG A 45 26.97 14.58 0.27
N THR A 46 27.21 13.59 -0.58
CA THR A 46 28.51 13.36 -1.23
C THR A 46 28.96 14.58 -2.02
N LEU A 47 28.02 15.24 -2.71
CA LEU A 47 28.26 16.46 -3.48
C LEU A 47 28.24 17.74 -2.62
N ARG A 48 28.14 17.62 -1.29
CA ARG A 48 28.10 18.72 -0.29
C ARG A 48 26.99 19.75 -0.51
N PHE A 49 25.89 19.38 -1.14
CA PHE A 49 24.75 20.27 -1.37
C PHE A 49 23.87 20.50 -0.13
N THR A 50 24.07 19.73 0.95
CA THR A 50 23.25 19.84 2.17
C THR A 50 24.04 19.55 3.44
N SER A 51 23.79 20.36 4.48
CA SER A 51 24.29 20.17 5.86
C SER A 51 23.15 19.91 6.85
N ALA A 52 21.97 19.52 6.35
CA ALA A 52 20.79 19.33 7.18
C ALA A 52 20.96 18.16 8.17
N SER A 53 20.32 18.29 9.33
CA SER A 53 20.38 17.30 10.40
C SER A 53 19.86 15.93 9.94
N GLU A 54 20.49 14.86 10.40
CA GLU A 54 20.21 13.50 9.94
C GLU A 54 18.74 13.11 10.11
N ALA A 55 18.12 13.52 11.22
CA ALA A 55 16.74 13.19 11.53
C ALA A 55 15.73 13.81 10.55
N LEU A 56 15.95 15.05 10.09
CA LEU A 56 15.06 15.71 9.12
C LEU A 56 15.23 15.15 7.71
N VAL A 57 16.41 14.60 7.42
CA VAL A 57 16.80 14.10 6.11
C VAL A 57 16.36 12.64 5.90
N TYR A 58 16.66 11.76 6.87
CA TYR A 58 16.33 10.33 6.78
C TYR A 58 14.94 10.00 7.32
N GLY A 59 14.33 10.86 8.14
CA GLY A 59 13.01 10.65 8.73
C GLY A 59 11.91 10.30 7.71
N PRO A 60 11.76 11.04 6.59
CA PRO A 60 10.79 10.70 5.55
C PRO A 60 11.06 9.35 4.88
N GLY A 61 12.34 9.00 4.65
CA GLY A 61 12.73 7.69 4.12
C GLY A 61 12.33 6.57 5.07
N LEU A 62 12.68 6.69 6.35
CA LEU A 62 12.31 5.73 7.39
C LEU A 62 10.79 5.56 7.50
N ALA A 63 10.03 6.66 7.43
CA ALA A 63 8.57 6.60 7.44
C ALA A 63 8.00 5.81 6.25
N LEU A 64 8.57 5.98 5.05
CA LEU A 64 8.18 5.21 3.87
C LEU A 64 8.52 3.72 4.00
N PHE A 65 9.66 3.38 4.60
CA PHE A 65 10.00 1.97 4.89
C PHE A 65 9.04 1.35 5.90
N LEU A 66 8.70 2.05 6.98
CA LEU A 66 7.74 1.56 7.97
C LEU A 66 6.34 1.41 7.37
N ALA A 67 5.91 2.36 6.55
CA ALA A 67 4.64 2.28 5.82
C ALA A 67 4.63 1.07 4.86
N SER A 68 5.73 0.83 4.13
CA SER A 68 5.88 -0.34 3.28
C SER A 68 5.77 -1.63 4.08
N LEU A 69 6.49 -1.75 5.20
CA LEU A 69 6.46 -2.93 6.06
C LEU A 69 5.04 -3.24 6.56
N LEU A 70 4.30 -2.22 7.00
CA LEU A 70 2.91 -2.37 7.41
C LEU A 70 2.01 -2.84 6.27
N LEU A 71 2.21 -2.31 5.05
CA LEU A 71 1.49 -2.76 3.85
C LEU A 71 1.79 -4.22 3.50
N TRP A 72 3.03 -4.69 3.68
CA TRP A 72 3.40 -6.09 3.49
C TRP A 72 2.71 -7.00 4.51
N VAL A 73 2.77 -6.67 5.80
CA VAL A 73 2.07 -7.43 6.86
C VAL A 73 0.58 -7.49 6.60
N TRP A 74 -0.01 -6.35 6.24
CA TRP A 74 -1.43 -6.27 5.90
C TRP A 74 -1.80 -7.11 4.67
N SER A 75 -0.93 -7.14 3.66
CA SER A 75 -1.13 -7.95 2.45
C SER A 75 -1.12 -9.44 2.74
N ILE A 76 -0.19 -9.91 3.58
CA ILE A 76 -0.12 -11.30 4.01
C ILE A 76 -1.38 -11.68 4.78
N TRP A 77 -1.82 -10.83 5.72
CA TRP A 77 -3.05 -11.05 6.46
C TRP A 77 -4.28 -11.11 5.55
N GLN A 78 -4.35 -10.24 4.53
CA GLN A 78 -5.42 -10.28 3.53
C GLN A 78 -5.43 -11.59 2.73
N LEU A 79 -4.27 -12.02 2.22
CA LEU A 79 -4.15 -13.29 1.49
C LEU A 79 -4.61 -14.46 2.37
N PHE A 80 -4.17 -14.50 3.63
CA PHE A 80 -4.57 -15.53 4.57
C PHE A 80 -6.08 -15.56 4.77
N ARG A 81 -6.71 -14.41 5.06
CA ARG A 81 -8.18 -14.36 5.24
C ARG A 81 -8.93 -14.71 3.96
N ASP A 82 -8.45 -14.25 2.81
CA ASP A 82 -9.12 -14.50 1.53
C ASP A 82 -9.02 -15.96 1.08
N HIS A 83 -7.90 -16.64 1.35
CA HIS A 83 -7.73 -18.06 1.05
C HIS A 83 -8.39 -18.98 2.08
N VAL A 84 -8.27 -18.68 3.38
CA VAL A 84 -8.77 -19.56 4.44
C VAL A 84 -10.25 -19.34 4.73
N HIS A 85 -10.73 -18.08 4.72
CA HIS A 85 -12.09 -17.74 5.15
C HIS A 85 -13.00 -17.31 3.98
N GLY A 86 -12.44 -17.12 2.78
CA GLY A 86 -13.23 -16.75 1.60
C GLY A 86 -13.84 -15.34 1.67
N ASP A 87 -13.29 -14.46 2.51
CA ASP A 87 -13.85 -13.12 2.77
C ASP A 87 -13.97 -12.21 1.54
N HIS A 88 -13.21 -12.50 0.48
CA HIS A 88 -13.35 -11.84 -0.82
C HIS A 88 -14.75 -12.02 -1.42
N ARG A 89 -15.41 -13.15 -1.16
CA ARG A 89 -16.77 -13.42 -1.66
C ARG A 89 -17.81 -12.55 -0.96
N LEU A 90 -17.70 -12.43 0.37
CA LEU A 90 -18.58 -11.56 1.17
C LEU A 90 -18.40 -10.09 0.79
N ALA A 91 -17.16 -9.65 0.60
CA ALA A 91 -16.85 -8.29 0.16
C ALA A 91 -17.41 -8.00 -1.26
N ALA A 92 -17.24 -8.93 -2.19
CA ALA A 92 -17.81 -8.80 -3.54
C ALA A 92 -19.35 -8.79 -3.54
N GLN A 93 -19.98 -9.58 -2.68
CA GLN A 93 -21.45 -9.56 -2.50
C GLN A 93 -21.94 -8.22 -1.92
N ARG A 94 -21.27 -7.67 -0.90
CA ARG A 94 -21.60 -6.34 -0.37
C ARG A 94 -21.50 -5.27 -1.44
N TYR A 95 -20.47 -5.31 -2.29
CA TYR A 95 -20.35 -4.39 -3.42
C TYR A 95 -21.53 -4.50 -4.38
N ARG A 96 -21.90 -5.72 -4.82
CA ARG A 96 -23.04 -5.93 -5.72
C ARG A 96 -24.34 -5.41 -5.13
N ASN A 97 -24.59 -5.69 -3.85
CA ASN A 97 -25.82 -5.24 -3.18
C ASN A 97 -25.88 -3.71 -3.04
N ARG A 98 -24.73 -3.05 -2.83
CA ARG A 98 -24.66 -1.58 -2.76
C ARG A 98 -24.75 -0.93 -4.14
N SER A 99 -24.32 -1.62 -5.19
CA SER A 99 -24.30 -1.14 -6.58
C SER A 99 -25.61 -1.44 -7.34
N ALA A 100 -26.48 -2.28 -6.78
CA ALA A 100 -27.76 -2.61 -7.39
C ALA A 100 -28.68 -1.38 -7.35
N PRO A 101 -29.33 -1.02 -8.47
CA PRO A 101 -30.27 0.10 -8.48
C PRO A 101 -31.42 -0.20 -7.53
N ARG A 102 -31.69 0.72 -6.60
CA ARG A 102 -32.90 0.69 -5.78
C ARG A 102 -34.08 0.87 -6.73
N ARG A 103 -34.84 -0.19 -6.92
CA ARG A 103 -36.13 -0.15 -7.62
C ARG A 103 -37.15 0.60 -6.78
#